data_AF-A0A2D8B9K7-F1
#
_entry.id   AF-A0A2D8B9K7-F1
#
_cell.length_a   1.000
_cell.length_b   1.000
_cell.length_c   1.000
_cell.angle_alpha   90.00
_cell.angle_beta   90.00
_cell.angle_gamma   90.00
#
_symmetry.space_group_name_H-M   'P 1'
#
loop_
_entity.id
_entity.type
_entity.pdbx_description
1 polymer ?
#
loop_
_entity_poly.entity_id
_entity_poly.type
_entity_poly.pdbx_seq_one_letter_code
_entity_poly.pdbx_strand_id
1 'polypeptide(L)' 'AAVAVSETDTARELSTVWRERRHWISPEGAACLAALPRLLDLGLLRKGERVVAVNTGSLEKYLPGLRHLL' A
#
# COMPACT_ATOMS: atom_id res chain seq x y z
N ALA A 1 -10.54 -11.01 10.57
CA ALA A 1 -11.22 -10.41 9.40
C ALA A 1 -10.22 -10.29 8.26
N ALA A 2 -10.68 -10.30 7.01
CA ALA A 2 -9.86 -9.99 5.83
C ALA A 2 -10.53 -8.83 5.07
N VAL A 3 -9.73 -7.89 4.55
CA VAL A 3 -10.22 -6.72 3.82
C VAL A 3 -9.63 -6.76 2.41
N ALA A 4 -10.51 -6.72 1.41
CA ALA A 4 -10.10 -6.58 0.02
C ALA A 4 -9.77 -5.11 -0.30
N VAL A 5 -8.75 -4.92 -1.13
CA VAL A 5 -8.31 -3.63 -1.67
C VAL A 5 -8.34 -3.74 -3.20
N SER A 6 -8.85 -2.72 -3.87
CA SER A 6 -8.90 -2.70 -5.33
C SER A 6 -7.49 -2.49 -5.92
N GLU A 7 -7.28 -2.92 -7.17
CA GLU A 7 -6.04 -2.62 -7.89
C GLU A 7 -5.88 -1.11 -8.09
N THR A 8 -6.97 -0.38 -8.30
CA THR A 8 -6.96 1.09 -8.45
C THR A 8 -6.48 1.79 -7.19
N ASP A 9 -6.95 1.38 -6.02
CA ASP A 9 -6.52 1.98 -4.75
C ASP A 9 -5.08 1.58 -4.41
N THR A 10 -4.70 0.35 -4.72
CA THR A 10 -3.32 -0.13 -4.61
C THR A 10 -2.37 0.70 -5.47
N ALA A 11 -2.73 0.94 -6.73
CA ALA A 11 -1.94 1.76 -7.66
C ALA A 11 -1.85 3.21 -7.20
N ARG A 12 -2.96 3.78 -6.74
CA ARG A 12 -3.01 5.15 -6.19
C ARG A 12 -2.08 5.30 -4.99
N GLU A 13 -2.15 4.37 -4.04
CA GLU A 13 -1.32 4.41 -2.83
C GLU A 13 0.17 4.21 -3.17
N LEU A 14 0.48 3.31 -4.10
CA LEU A 14 1.84 3.13 -4.61
C LEU A 14 2.40 4.45 -5.17
N SER A 15 1.64 5.13 -6.04
CA SER A 15 2.03 6.44 -6.57
C SER A 15 2.19 7.50 -5.49
N THR A 16 1.35 7.50 -4.44
CA THR A 16 1.48 8.42 -3.31
C THR A 16 2.76 8.15 -2.51
N VAL A 17 3.00 6.91 -2.11
CA VAL A 17 4.20 6.52 -1.36
C VAL A 17 5.48 6.85 -2.12
N TRP A 18 5.51 6.60 -3.43
CA TRP A 18 6.64 6.97 -4.27
C TRP A 18 6.82 8.49 -4.35
N ARG A 19 5.75 9.26 -4.57
CA ARG A 19 5.83 10.72 -4.68
C ARG A 19 6.30 11.38 -3.39
N GLU A 20 5.83 10.91 -2.25
CA GLU A 20 6.11 11.51 -0.94
C GLU A 20 7.43 11.03 -0.33
N ARG A 21 7.76 9.74 -0.49
CA ARG A 21 8.85 9.09 0.26
C ARG A 21 9.93 8.49 -0.62
N ARG A 22 9.70 8.38 -1.93
CA ARG A 22 10.59 7.68 -2.88
C ARG A 22 10.86 6.22 -2.51
N HIS A 23 9.94 5.57 -1.79
CA HIS A 23 10.06 4.16 -1.46
C HIS A 23 9.65 3.28 -2.65
N TRP A 24 10.47 2.29 -3.00
CA TRP A 24 10.22 1.30 -4.06
C TRP A 24 9.51 0.07 -3.49
N ILE A 25 8.32 0.26 -2.91
CA ILE A 25 7.52 -0.85 -2.38
C ILE A 25 6.80 -1.59 -3.51
N SER A 26 6.54 -2.88 -3.29
CA SER A 26 5.67 -3.70 -4.14
C SER A 26 4.20 -3.26 -4.08
N PRO A 27 3.37 -3.64 -5.08
CA PRO A 27 1.91 -3.46 -5.01
C PRO A 27 1.30 -4.10 -3.75
N GLU A 28 1.78 -5.24 -3.31
CA GLU A 28 1.31 -5.92 -2.09
C GLU A 28 1.57 -5.07 -0.84
N GLY A 29 2.75 -4.45 -0.76
CA GLY A 29 3.07 -3.47 0.30
C GLY A 29 2.18 -2.24 0.24
N ALA A 30 1.89 -1.72 -0.97
CA ALA A 30 1.01 -0.58 -1.15
C ALA A 30 -0.44 -0.91 -0.77
N ALA A 31 -0.92 -2.11 -1.08
CA ALA A 31 -2.26 -2.58 -0.71
C ALA A 31 -2.44 -2.62 0.83
N CYS A 32 -1.40 -3.02 1.58
CA CYS A 32 -1.43 -2.97 3.05
C CYS A 32 -1.62 -1.54 3.58
N LEU A 33 -0.97 -0.55 2.96
CA LEU A 33 -1.11 0.86 3.35
C LEU A 33 -2.47 1.42 2.94
N ALA A 34 -2.95 1.09 1.74
CA ALA A 34 -4.24 1.49 1.22
C ALA A 34 -5.42 0.95 2.06
N ALA A 35 -5.24 -0.17 2.75
CA ALA A 35 -6.24 -0.74 3.64
C ALA A 35 -6.41 0.03 4.97
N LEU A 36 -5.44 0.84 5.38
CA LEU A 36 -5.40 1.46 6.72
C LEU A 36 -6.66 2.30 7.05
N PRO A 37 -7.17 3.18 6.16
CA PRO A 37 -8.39 3.94 6.45
C PRO A 37 -9.59 3.04 6.73
N ARG A 38 -9.80 2.01 5.89
CA ARG A 38 -10.91 1.06 6.06
C ARG A 38 -10.76 0.20 7.32
N LEU A 39 -9.54 -0.18 7.68
CA LEU A 39 -9.29 -0.91 8.92
C LEU A 39 -9.61 -0.07 10.16
N LEU A 40 -9.35 1.24 10.12
CA LEU A 40 -9.77 2.17 11.17
C LEU A 40 -11.30 2.30 11.24
N ASP A 41 -11.95 2.47 10.08
CA ASP A 41 -13.41 2.61 9.99
C ASP A 41 -14.14 1.35 10.50
N LEU A 42 -13.59 0.17 10.24
CA LEU A 42 -14.11 -1.11 10.73
C LEU A 42 -13.76 -1.38 12.22
N GLY A 43 -13.01 -0.49 12.88
CA GLY A 43 -12.55 -0.69 14.25
C GLY A 43 -11.55 -1.83 14.42
N LEU A 44 -10.94 -2.30 13.33
CA LEU A 44 -9.91 -3.35 13.34
C LEU A 44 -8.52 -2.80 13.69
N LEU A 45 -8.33 -1.49 13.54
CA LEU A 45 -7.19 -0.72 14.06
C LEU A 45 -7.70 0.44 14.91
N ARG A 46 -6.85 0.93 15.81
CA ARG A 46 -7.12 2.14 16.61
C ARG A 46 -6.17 3.26 16.25
N LYS A 47 -6.65 4.51 16.34
CA LYS A 47 -5.78 5.70 16.21
C LYS A 47 -4.69 5.65 17.29
N GLY A 48 -3.45 5.93 16.89
CA GLY A 48 -2.28 5.86 17.78
C GLY A 48 -1.70 4.47 17.98
N GLU A 49 -2.33 3.42 17.45
CA GLU A 49 -1.78 2.06 17.47
C GLU A 49 -0.56 1.95 16.55
N ARG A 50 0.46 1.20 16.98
CA ARG A 50 1.66 0.96 16.18
C ARG A 50 1.45 -0.29 15.32
N VAL A 51 1.45 -0.10 14.01
CA VAL A 51 1.26 -1.16 13.03
C VAL A 51 2.50 -1.32 12.15
N VAL A 52 2.71 -2.54 11.67
CA VAL A 52 3.78 -2.85 10.71
C VAL A 52 3.14 -3.36 9.43
N ALA A 53 3.39 -2.67 8.32
CA ALA A 53 3.09 -3.17 6.98
C ALA A 53 4.32 -3.92 6.46
N VAL A 54 4.17 -5.20 6.16
CA VAL A 54 5.26 -6.02 5.62
C VAL A 54 5.28 -5.88 4.11
N ASN A 55 6.25 -5.12 3.59
CA ASN A 55 6.50 -5.06 2.14
C ASN A 55 7.27 -6.32 1.73
N THR A 56 6.60 -7.20 0.97
CA THR A 56 7.14 -8.53 0.62
C THR A 56 8.13 -8.50 -0.54
N GLY A 57 8.19 -7.43 -1.33
CA GLY A 57 9.09 -7.32 -2.47
C GLY A 57 9.41 -5.88 -2.89
N SER A 58 10.46 -5.74 -3.69
CA SER A 58 10.79 -4.46 -4.35
C SER A 58 9.86 -4.21 -5.54
N LEU A 59 9.57 -2.94 -5.84
CA LEU A 59 8.89 -2.51 -7.06
C LEU A 59 9.61 -3.01 -8.33
N GLU A 60 10.93 -3.19 -8.28
CA GLU A 60 11.76 -3.63 -9.40
C GLU A 60 11.22 -4.91 -10.07
N LYS A 61 10.64 -5.82 -9.28
CA LYS A 61 10.00 -7.06 -9.76
C LYS A 61 8.90 -6.82 -10.80
N TYR A 62 8.27 -5.65 -10.78
CA TYR A 62 7.12 -5.31 -11.60
C TYR A 62 7.44 -4.32 -12.73
N LEU A 63 8.72 -3.97 -12.91
CA LEU A 63 9.16 -3.13 -14.02
C LEU A 63 9.34 -3.95 -15.31
N PRO A 64 9.06 -3.36 -16.48
CA PRO A 64 8.61 -1.97 -16.70
C PRO A 64 7.10 -1.75 -16.51
N GLY A 65 6.31 -2.80 -16.25
CA GLY A 65 4.84 -2.76 -16.27
C GLY A 65 4.21 -1.68 -15.39
N LEU A 66 4.79 -1.41 -14.22
CA LEU A 66 4.27 -0.38 -13.29
C LEU A 66 5.00 0.96 -13.36
N ARG A 67 5.88 1.17 -14.34
CA ARG A 67 6.67 2.41 -14.45
C ARG A 67 5.80 3.67 -14.58
N HIS A 68 4.60 3.54 -15.13
CA HIS A 68 3.64 4.64 -15.30
C HIS A 68 3.04 5.16 -13.98
N LEU A 69 3.27 4.47 -12.85
CA LEU A 69 2.82 4.87 -11.53
C LEU A 69 3.87 5.69 -10.75
N LEU A 70 5.08 5.85 -11.30
CA LEU A 70 6.19 6.60 -10.70
C LEU A 70 6.20 8.07 -11.11
#